data_AF-A0A2D5IJG8-F1
#
_entry.id   AF-A0A2D5IJG8-F1
#
_cell.length_a   1.000
_cell.length_b   1.000
_cell.length_c   1.000
_cell.angle_alpha   90.00
_cell.angle_beta   90.00
_cell.angle_gamma   90.00
#
_symmetry.space_group_name_H-M   'P 1'
#
loop_
_entity.id
_entity.type
_entity.pdbx_description
1 polymer ?
#
loop_
_entity_poly.entity_id
_entity_poly.type
_entity_poly.pdbx_seq_one_letter_code
_entity_poly.pdbx_strand_id
1 'polypeptide(L)'
;KDGGADVLWLETISAPEEYRAAAEAFALADMPWCGTMSFDTAGRTMMGLTAPAMVEMVKSLENPPLAFGANCGTGASDLLRTVQGFSAVKPQTPIIAKGNAGIPKYVDGHIHYDGTPELMADYAVMARDSGAQIIGGCCGTMGVHLSAMREALETRPKSKMPSLDAIQTALGGFSSASDGTGSDSAPARRPRRRRAAS
;
A
#
# COMPACT_ATOMS: atom_id res chain seq x y z
N LYS A 1 -25.53 -4.66 -1.89
CA LYS A 1 -26.38 -5.50 -1.02
C LYS A 1 -26.99 -6.66 -1.80
N ASP A 2 -27.76 -6.40 -2.86
CA ASP A 2 -28.50 -7.44 -3.60
C ASP A 2 -27.63 -8.56 -4.18
N GLY A 3 -26.37 -8.26 -4.52
CA GLY A 3 -25.38 -9.27 -4.95
C GLY A 3 -24.80 -10.15 -3.82
N GLY A 4 -25.23 -9.98 -2.58
CA GLY A 4 -24.81 -10.81 -1.44
C GLY A 4 -23.41 -10.53 -0.88
N ALA A 5 -22.78 -9.41 -1.23
CA ALA A 5 -21.47 -9.03 -0.69
C ALA A 5 -21.55 -8.66 0.81
N ASP A 6 -20.59 -9.15 1.60
CA ASP A 6 -20.50 -8.87 3.04
C ASP A 6 -19.89 -7.50 3.36
N VAL A 7 -18.99 -7.02 2.50
CA VAL A 7 -18.22 -5.78 2.70
C VAL A 7 -17.96 -5.09 1.35
N LEU A 8 -17.95 -3.75 1.37
CA LEU A 8 -17.52 -2.95 0.22
C LEU A 8 -16.02 -2.67 0.30
N TRP A 9 -15.33 -2.72 -0.83
CA TRP A 9 -13.86 -2.67 -0.85
C TRP A 9 -13.37 -1.62 -1.85
N LEU A 10 -12.90 -0.48 -1.32
CA LEU A 10 -12.33 0.62 -2.09
C LEU A 10 -10.82 0.40 -2.24
N GLU A 11 -10.29 0.33 -3.45
CA GLU A 11 -8.84 0.19 -3.68
C GLU A 11 -8.28 1.21 -4.65
N THR A 12 -6.97 1.45 -4.51
CA THR A 12 -6.15 2.15 -5.51
C THR A 12 -6.59 3.60 -5.75
N ILE A 13 -7.17 4.24 -4.74
CA ILE A 13 -7.48 5.66 -4.77
C ILE A 13 -6.22 6.47 -4.46
N SER A 14 -6.05 7.61 -5.14
CA SER A 14 -4.92 8.51 -4.91
C SER A 14 -5.33 9.84 -4.28
N ALA A 15 -6.59 10.25 -4.45
CA ALA A 15 -7.11 11.52 -3.97
C ALA A 15 -7.88 11.36 -2.64
N PRO A 16 -7.57 12.16 -1.60
CA PRO A 16 -8.34 12.20 -0.36
C PRO A 16 -9.83 12.48 -0.59
N GLU A 17 -10.16 13.33 -1.56
CA GLU A 17 -11.53 13.74 -1.88
C GLU A 17 -12.35 12.57 -2.42
N GLU A 18 -11.77 11.73 -3.28
CA GLU A 18 -12.41 10.52 -3.79
C GLU A 18 -12.62 9.49 -2.67
N TYR A 19 -11.66 9.37 -1.75
CA TYR A 19 -11.79 8.48 -0.59
C TYR A 19 -12.93 8.92 0.33
N ARG A 20 -13.08 10.23 0.57
CA ARG A 20 -14.20 10.80 1.35
C ARG A 20 -15.55 10.60 0.65
N ALA A 21 -15.61 10.87 -0.65
CA ALA A 21 -16.83 10.65 -1.43
C ALA A 21 -17.26 9.18 -1.42
N ALA A 22 -16.31 8.24 -1.49
CA ALA A 22 -16.60 6.81 -1.35
C ALA A 22 -17.14 6.46 0.05
N ALA A 23 -16.56 7.03 1.11
CA ALA A 23 -17.04 6.83 2.49
C ALA A 23 -18.51 7.28 2.66
N GLU A 24 -18.87 8.43 2.08
CA GLU A 24 -20.25 8.93 2.04
C GLU A 24 -21.17 7.99 1.24
N ALA A 25 -20.74 7.55 0.06
CA ALA A 25 -21.51 6.61 -0.75
C ALA A 25 -21.74 5.27 -0.04
N PHE A 26 -20.75 4.76 0.70
CA PHE A 26 -20.88 3.52 1.48
C PHE A 26 -21.79 3.68 2.70
N ALA A 27 -21.84 4.88 3.29
CA ALA A 27 -22.83 5.19 4.34
C ALA A 27 -24.26 5.16 3.78
N LEU A 28 -24.49 5.76 2.60
CA LEU A 28 -25.79 5.73 1.93
C LEU A 28 -26.20 4.31 1.52
N ALA A 29 -25.23 3.47 1.13
CA ALA A 29 -25.46 2.06 0.87
C ALA A 29 -25.72 1.26 2.15
N ASP A 30 -25.40 1.81 3.33
CA ASP A 30 -25.50 1.19 4.65
C ASP A 30 -24.81 -0.18 4.69
N MET A 31 -23.56 -0.23 4.21
CA MET A 31 -22.72 -1.43 4.22
C MET A 31 -21.39 -1.16 4.90
N PRO A 32 -20.84 -2.13 5.64
CA PRO A 32 -19.47 -2.03 6.12
C PRO A 32 -18.50 -1.97 4.93
N TRP A 33 -17.38 -1.28 5.12
CA TRP A 33 -16.41 -1.10 4.06
C TRP A 33 -14.96 -1.06 4.55
N CYS A 34 -14.05 -1.35 3.64
CA CYS A 34 -12.61 -1.21 3.80
C CYS A 34 -12.06 -0.31 2.70
N GLY A 35 -10.97 0.40 2.96
CA GLY A 35 -10.40 1.32 1.97
C GLY A 35 -8.88 1.36 1.94
N THR A 36 -8.30 1.26 0.75
CA THR A 36 -6.86 1.40 0.53
C THR A 36 -6.54 2.49 -0.48
N MET A 37 -5.42 3.19 -0.25
CA MET A 37 -4.87 4.17 -1.19
C MET A 37 -3.55 3.68 -1.77
N SER A 38 -3.23 4.16 -2.98
CA SER A 38 -1.96 3.85 -3.64
C SER A 38 -0.92 4.92 -3.29
N PHE A 39 0.19 4.48 -2.70
CA PHE A 39 1.34 5.32 -2.39
C PHE A 39 2.41 5.14 -3.47
N ASP A 40 3.04 6.23 -3.87
CA ASP A 40 4.05 6.25 -4.92
C ASP A 40 5.48 6.19 -4.37
N THR A 41 6.46 6.32 -5.27
CA THR A 41 7.89 6.26 -4.93
C THR A 41 8.30 7.31 -3.90
N ALA A 42 7.58 8.43 -3.75
CA ALA A 42 7.89 9.49 -2.80
C ALA A 42 7.33 9.25 -1.40
N GLY A 43 6.72 8.08 -1.11
CA GLY A 43 6.18 7.76 0.22
C GLY A 43 4.85 8.45 0.55
N ARG A 44 4.17 8.97 -0.47
CA ARG A 44 2.85 9.63 -0.37
C ARG A 44 2.00 9.23 -1.57
N THR A 45 0.70 9.49 -1.51
CA THR A 45 -0.15 9.27 -2.69
C THR A 45 0.22 10.24 -3.83
N MET A 46 -0.25 9.98 -5.05
CA MET A 46 -0.03 10.88 -6.19
C MET A 46 -0.53 12.32 -5.92
N MET A 47 -1.54 12.48 -5.05
CA MET A 47 -2.06 13.78 -4.63
C MET A 47 -1.38 14.35 -3.39
N GLY A 48 -0.30 13.72 -2.92
CA GLY A 48 0.57 14.22 -1.86
C GLY A 48 0.17 13.82 -0.44
N LEU A 49 -0.80 12.92 -0.26
CA LEU A 49 -1.23 12.48 1.06
C LEU A 49 -0.19 11.55 1.68
N THR A 50 0.39 11.92 2.83
CA THR A 50 1.35 11.09 3.56
C THR A 50 0.65 10.01 4.38
N ALA A 51 1.39 8.97 4.78
CA ALA A 51 0.83 7.90 5.60
C ALA A 51 0.20 8.42 6.91
N PRO A 52 0.87 9.28 7.71
CA PRO A 52 0.24 9.85 8.91
C PRO A 52 -0.99 10.72 8.60
N ALA A 53 -0.97 11.49 7.51
CA ALA A 53 -2.11 12.30 7.12
C ALA A 53 -3.33 11.45 6.72
N MET A 54 -3.11 10.28 6.12
CA MET A 54 -4.20 9.33 5.85
C MET A 54 -4.81 8.78 7.15
N VAL A 55 -4.01 8.49 8.18
CA VAL A 55 -4.54 8.04 9.49
C VAL A 55 -5.47 9.10 10.08
N GLU A 56 -5.05 10.36 10.10
CA GLU A 56 -5.88 11.46 10.61
C GLU A 56 -7.12 11.69 9.73
N MET A 57 -6.99 11.58 8.41
CA MET A 57 -8.13 11.65 7.49
C MET A 57 -9.17 10.57 7.81
N VAL A 58 -8.75 9.31 7.95
CA VAL A 58 -9.62 8.17 8.25
C VAL A 58 -10.33 8.37 9.59
N LYS A 59 -9.62 8.85 10.61
CA LYS A 59 -10.17 9.17 11.93
C LYS A 59 -11.23 10.27 11.89
N SER A 60 -11.15 11.18 10.92
CA SER A 60 -12.07 12.31 10.78
C SER A 60 -13.33 11.99 9.95
N LEU A 61 -13.47 10.77 9.41
CA LEU A 61 -14.64 10.39 8.63
C LEU A 61 -15.85 10.15 9.54
N GLU A 62 -17.03 10.62 9.14
CA GLU A 62 -18.28 10.32 9.85
C GLU A 62 -18.63 8.82 9.77
N ASN A 63 -18.32 8.19 8.63
CA ASN A 63 -18.44 6.75 8.39
C ASN A 63 -17.06 6.12 8.17
N PRO A 64 -16.28 5.86 9.22
CA PRO A 64 -14.94 5.31 9.08
C PRO A 64 -14.97 3.85 8.58
N PRO A 65 -13.97 3.40 7.80
CA PRO A 65 -13.87 2.03 7.34
C PRO A 65 -13.57 1.06 8.50
N LEU A 66 -13.93 -0.21 8.33
CA LEU A 66 -13.53 -1.31 9.22
C LEU A 66 -12.02 -1.54 9.22
N ALA A 67 -11.37 -1.27 8.10
CA ALA A 67 -9.92 -1.36 7.95
C ALA A 67 -9.46 -0.41 6.83
N PHE A 68 -8.26 0.15 6.97
CA PHE A 68 -7.68 1.04 5.97
C PHE A 68 -6.24 0.64 5.65
N GLY A 69 -5.67 1.10 4.54
CA GLY A 69 -4.24 0.97 4.35
C GLY A 69 -3.76 1.25 2.95
N ALA A 70 -2.78 0.47 2.50
CA ALA A 70 -2.12 0.66 1.22
C ALA A 70 -2.21 -0.59 0.35
N ASN A 71 -2.40 -0.37 -0.95
CA ASN A 71 -2.28 -1.38 -1.98
C ASN A 71 -1.57 -0.81 -3.22
N CYS A 72 -1.08 -1.71 -4.08
CA CYS A 72 -0.40 -1.33 -5.32
C CYS A 72 0.83 -0.42 -5.09
N GLY A 73 1.09 0.52 -5.99
CA GLY A 73 2.27 1.37 -5.98
C GLY A 73 3.44 0.73 -6.71
N THR A 74 4.63 0.80 -6.11
CA THR A 74 5.91 0.49 -6.77
C THR A 74 6.41 -0.92 -6.46
N GLY A 75 6.43 -1.32 -5.19
CA GLY A 75 6.91 -2.65 -4.78
C GLY A 75 6.64 -2.95 -3.31
N ALA A 76 6.90 -4.20 -2.90
CA ALA A 76 6.66 -4.69 -1.55
C ALA A 76 7.44 -3.91 -0.48
N SER A 77 8.69 -3.51 -0.75
CA SER A 77 9.53 -2.71 0.16
C SER A 77 8.92 -1.34 0.45
N ASP A 78 8.57 -0.56 -0.58
CA ASP A 78 7.96 0.76 -0.44
C ASP A 78 6.60 0.71 0.26
N LEU A 79 5.80 -0.34 0.01
CA LEU A 79 4.54 -0.56 0.71
C LEU A 79 4.77 -0.77 2.21
N LEU A 80 5.78 -1.55 2.62
CA LEU A 80 6.09 -1.75 4.03
C LEU A 80 6.52 -0.46 4.73
N ARG A 81 7.27 0.41 4.05
CA ARG A 81 7.58 1.75 4.59
C ARG A 81 6.31 2.54 4.87
N THR A 82 5.33 2.48 3.97
CA THR A 82 4.02 3.12 4.14
C THR A 82 3.26 2.52 5.33
N VAL A 83 3.25 1.18 5.46
CA VAL A 83 2.62 0.46 6.58
C VAL A 83 3.25 0.87 7.91
N GLN A 84 4.59 0.98 7.99
CA GLN A 84 5.27 1.47 9.19
C GLN A 84 4.89 2.92 9.51
N GLY A 85 4.70 3.76 8.48
CA GLY A 85 4.18 5.12 8.62
C GLY A 85 2.78 5.17 9.25
N PHE A 86 1.88 4.26 8.88
CA PHE A 86 0.57 4.11 9.55
C PHE A 86 0.74 3.66 11.00
N SER A 87 1.50 2.59 11.22
CA SER A 87 1.71 2.01 12.55
C SER A 87 2.37 2.96 13.55
N ALA A 88 3.21 3.89 13.08
CA ALA A 88 3.84 4.92 13.91
C ALA A 88 2.81 5.84 14.61
N VAL A 89 1.66 6.07 13.97
CA VAL A 89 0.54 6.85 14.54
C VAL A 89 -0.32 6.03 15.52
N LYS A 90 -0.13 4.70 15.54
CA LYS A 90 -0.88 3.75 16.40
C LYS A 90 -2.40 3.87 16.23
N PRO A 91 -2.93 3.72 14.99
CA PRO A 91 -4.37 3.73 14.75
C PRO A 91 -5.07 2.60 15.51
N GLN A 92 -6.32 2.83 15.89
CA GLN A 92 -7.19 1.77 16.40
C GLN A 92 -7.80 0.93 15.26
N THR A 93 -7.97 1.55 14.08
CA THR A 93 -8.51 0.89 12.89
C THR A 93 -7.46 -0.05 12.28
N PRO A 94 -7.81 -1.32 11.98
CA PRO A 94 -6.92 -2.29 11.37
C PRO A 94 -6.25 -1.81 10.08
N ILE A 95 -4.96 -2.16 9.94
CA ILE A 95 -4.14 -1.81 8.78
C ILE A 95 -4.17 -2.92 7.72
N ILE A 96 -4.43 -2.55 6.47
CA ILE A 96 -4.38 -3.39 5.27
C ILE A 96 -3.05 -3.17 4.54
N ALA A 97 -2.39 -4.26 4.14
CA ALA A 97 -1.23 -4.25 3.28
C ALA A 97 -1.44 -5.18 2.07
N LYS A 98 -1.43 -4.61 0.86
CA LYS A 98 -1.53 -5.36 -0.41
C LYS A 98 -0.45 -4.97 -1.41
N GLY A 99 0.75 -5.52 -1.23
CA GLY A 99 1.92 -5.25 -2.08
C GLY A 99 1.83 -5.90 -3.46
N ASN A 100 2.46 -5.29 -4.46
CA ASN A 100 2.69 -5.95 -5.75
C ASN A 100 3.68 -7.10 -5.58
N ALA A 101 3.57 -8.14 -6.41
CA ALA A 101 4.51 -9.26 -6.43
C ALA A 101 5.82 -8.87 -7.13
N GLY A 102 6.66 -8.10 -6.46
CA GLY A 102 7.90 -7.55 -7.03
C GLY A 102 7.67 -6.22 -7.77
N ILE A 103 8.71 -5.77 -8.47
CA ILE A 103 8.73 -4.47 -9.14
C ILE A 103 8.27 -4.65 -10.59
N PRO A 104 7.30 -3.85 -11.08
CA PRO A 104 6.87 -3.94 -12.47
C PRO A 104 8.04 -3.60 -13.41
N LYS A 105 8.39 -4.53 -14.29
CA LYS A 105 9.39 -4.40 -15.34
C LYS A 105 8.72 -4.42 -16.70
N TYR A 106 9.06 -3.47 -17.55
CA TYR A 106 8.60 -3.48 -18.94
C TYR A 106 9.51 -4.39 -19.76
N VAL A 107 8.98 -5.52 -20.22
CA VAL A 107 9.69 -6.50 -21.04
C VAL A 107 8.83 -6.77 -22.26
N ASP A 108 9.40 -6.56 -23.46
CA ASP A 108 8.76 -6.87 -24.75
C ASP A 108 7.33 -6.34 -24.95
N GLY A 109 7.03 -5.14 -24.43
CA GLY A 109 5.71 -4.52 -24.58
C GLY A 109 4.73 -4.80 -23.45
N HIS A 110 5.10 -5.64 -22.47
CA HIS A 110 4.25 -6.07 -21.38
C HIS A 110 4.88 -5.74 -20.02
N ILE A 111 4.03 -5.54 -19.01
CA ILE A 111 4.46 -5.38 -17.62
C ILE A 111 4.61 -6.77 -17.01
N HIS A 112 5.82 -7.12 -16.61
CA HIS A 112 6.16 -8.34 -15.89
C HIS A 112 6.49 -8.02 -14.43
N TYR A 113 6.03 -8.89 -13.54
CA TYR A 113 6.28 -8.82 -12.11
C TYR A 113 7.24 -9.96 -11.75
N ASP A 114 8.30 -9.65 -11.02
CA ASP A 114 9.41 -10.57 -10.73
C ASP A 114 9.43 -11.11 -9.30
N GLY A 115 8.40 -10.81 -8.50
CA GLY A 115 8.27 -11.35 -7.15
C GLY A 115 8.03 -12.85 -7.19
N THR A 116 8.82 -13.60 -6.43
CA THR A 116 8.65 -15.04 -6.26
C THR A 116 7.71 -15.34 -5.07
N PRO A 117 7.18 -16.58 -4.96
CA PRO A 117 6.44 -17.01 -3.77
C PRO A 117 7.22 -16.80 -2.46
N GLU A 118 8.54 -17.03 -2.47
CA GLU A 118 9.42 -16.86 -1.31
C GLU A 118 9.55 -15.38 -0.91
N LEU A 119 9.72 -14.49 -1.90
CA LEU A 119 9.75 -13.05 -1.64
C LEU A 119 8.43 -12.57 -1.05
N MET A 120 7.30 -13.06 -1.57
CA MET A 120 5.99 -12.68 -1.05
C MET A 120 5.72 -13.26 0.34
N ALA A 121 6.27 -14.44 0.66
CA ALA A 121 6.25 -15.00 2.01
C ALA A 121 7.01 -14.12 3.02
N ASP A 122 8.20 -13.62 2.65
CA ASP A 122 8.97 -12.69 3.48
C ASP A 122 8.23 -11.36 3.66
N TYR A 123 7.66 -10.83 2.58
CA TYR A 123 6.81 -9.65 2.60
C TYR A 123 5.64 -9.80 3.60
N ALA A 124 4.93 -10.93 3.56
CA ALA A 124 3.76 -11.13 4.42
C ALA A 124 4.13 -11.09 5.92
N VAL A 125 5.23 -11.75 6.28
CA VAL A 125 5.75 -11.75 7.65
C VAL A 125 6.16 -10.35 8.08
N MET A 126 6.90 -9.63 7.22
CA MET A 126 7.32 -8.27 7.51
C MET A 126 6.15 -7.29 7.57
N ALA A 127 5.08 -7.50 6.81
CA ALA A 127 3.84 -6.72 6.88
C ALA A 127 3.15 -6.90 8.23
N ARG A 128 2.98 -8.15 8.68
CA ARG A 128 2.44 -8.49 10.02
C ARG A 128 3.25 -7.84 11.13
N ASP A 129 4.58 -7.96 11.04
CA ASP A 129 5.49 -7.45 12.07
C ASP A 129 5.60 -5.92 12.02
N SER A 130 5.28 -5.30 10.88
CA SER A 130 5.11 -3.84 10.72
C SER A 130 3.76 -3.31 11.17
N GLY A 131 2.83 -4.18 11.60
CA GLY A 131 1.53 -3.80 12.18
C GLY A 131 0.31 -4.02 11.29
N ALA A 132 0.46 -4.57 10.08
CA ALA A 132 -0.68 -4.95 9.25
C ALA A 132 -1.45 -6.12 9.87
N GLN A 133 -2.78 -6.07 9.75
CA GLN A 133 -3.68 -7.12 10.24
C GLN A 133 -4.41 -7.83 9.09
N ILE A 134 -4.60 -7.14 7.97
CA ILE A 134 -5.11 -7.75 6.73
C ILE A 134 -3.99 -7.69 5.71
N ILE A 135 -3.52 -8.86 5.28
CA ILE A 135 -2.34 -8.99 4.43
C ILE A 135 -2.73 -9.77 3.18
N GLY A 136 -2.42 -9.21 2.02
CA GLY A 136 -2.66 -9.84 0.72
C GLY A 136 -1.68 -9.32 -0.33
N GLY A 137 -1.97 -9.60 -1.59
CA GLY A 137 -1.19 -9.05 -2.71
C GLY A 137 -2.05 -8.30 -3.72
N CYS A 138 -1.42 -7.42 -4.49
CA CYS A 138 -2.04 -6.63 -5.56
C CYS A 138 -1.56 -7.14 -6.93
N CYS A 139 -1.03 -6.27 -7.80
CA CYS A 139 -0.65 -6.65 -9.16
C CYS A 139 0.50 -7.68 -9.15
N GLY A 140 0.46 -8.64 -10.08
CA GLY A 140 1.42 -9.74 -10.17
C GLY A 140 1.21 -10.89 -9.17
N THR A 141 0.38 -10.70 -8.14
CA THR A 141 0.12 -11.75 -7.16
C THR A 141 -0.72 -12.87 -7.78
N MET A 142 -0.41 -14.12 -7.44
CA MET A 142 -1.07 -15.33 -7.94
C MET A 142 -1.33 -16.29 -6.79
N GLY A 143 -2.11 -17.35 -7.02
CA GLY A 143 -2.42 -18.36 -5.99
C GLY A 143 -1.19 -18.92 -5.29
N VAL A 144 -0.12 -19.23 -6.04
CA VAL A 144 1.15 -19.73 -5.48
C VAL A 144 1.80 -18.76 -4.49
N HIS A 145 1.69 -17.45 -4.73
CA HIS A 145 2.16 -16.42 -3.81
C HIS A 145 1.32 -16.42 -2.53
N LEU A 146 -0.01 -16.45 -2.66
CA LEU A 146 -0.92 -16.45 -1.52
C LEU A 146 -0.74 -17.70 -0.64
N SER A 147 -0.51 -18.87 -1.24
CA SER A 147 -0.19 -20.10 -0.52
C SER A 147 1.11 -19.96 0.29
N ALA A 148 2.17 -19.42 -0.32
CA ALA A 148 3.44 -19.20 0.36
C ALA A 148 3.34 -18.15 1.48
N MET A 149 2.60 -17.06 1.24
CA MET A 149 2.29 -16.03 2.24
C MET A 149 1.56 -16.62 3.44
N ARG A 150 0.53 -17.45 3.19
CA ARG A 150 -0.25 -18.12 4.23
C ARG A 150 0.63 -19.04 5.08
N GLU A 151 1.35 -19.93 4.44
CA GLU A 151 2.26 -20.87 5.10
C GLU A 151 3.26 -20.12 6.01
N ALA A 152 3.87 -19.06 5.50
CA ALA A 152 4.82 -18.25 6.24
C ALA A 152 4.18 -17.53 7.45
N LEU A 153 2.98 -16.99 7.30
CA LEU A 153 2.25 -16.32 8.38
C LEU A 153 1.85 -17.27 9.51
N GLU A 154 1.56 -18.54 9.19
CA GLU A 154 1.17 -19.56 10.17
C GLU A 154 2.36 -20.23 10.85
N THR A 155 3.46 -20.44 10.13
CA THR A 155 4.60 -21.21 10.64
C THR A 155 5.70 -20.36 11.26
N ARG A 156 5.84 -19.09 10.86
CA ARG A 156 6.92 -18.21 11.36
C ARG A 156 6.42 -17.36 12.53
N PRO A 157 7.14 -17.34 13.67
CA PRO A 157 6.70 -16.60 14.85
C PRO A 157 6.66 -15.09 14.59
N LYS A 158 5.81 -14.36 15.34
CA LYS A 158 5.77 -12.90 15.32
C LYS A 158 7.09 -12.33 15.84
N SER A 159 7.67 -11.38 15.12
CA SER A 159 8.90 -10.68 15.51
C SER A 159 8.64 -9.19 15.79
N LYS A 160 9.70 -8.48 16.16
CA LYS A 160 9.70 -7.01 16.23
C LYS A 160 9.58 -6.42 14.83
N MET A 161 9.08 -5.19 14.75
CA MET A 161 9.04 -4.41 13.52
C MET A 161 10.44 -4.38 12.86
N PRO A 162 10.55 -4.75 11.56
CA PRO A 162 11.84 -4.78 10.87
C PRO A 162 12.37 -3.37 10.61
N SER A 163 13.70 -3.20 10.58
CA SER A 163 14.31 -1.94 10.13
C SER A 163 14.15 -1.78 8.61
N LEU A 164 14.27 -0.54 8.12
CA LEU A 164 14.26 -0.25 6.68
C LEU A 164 15.38 -1.00 5.94
N ASP A 165 16.57 -1.12 6.55
CA ASP A 165 17.69 -1.89 5.96
C ASP A 165 17.37 -3.38 5.83
N ALA A 166 16.65 -3.95 6.80
CA ALA A 166 16.23 -5.35 6.75
C ALA A 166 15.17 -5.57 5.66
N ILE A 167 14.22 -4.64 5.53
CA ILE A 167 13.22 -4.64 4.43
C ILE A 167 13.94 -4.58 3.09
N GLN A 168 14.89 -3.65 2.93
CA GLN A 168 15.63 -3.47 1.68
C GLN A 168 16.44 -4.71 1.32
N THR A 169 17.07 -5.34 2.30
CA THR A 169 17.88 -6.55 2.10
C THR A 169 17.02 -7.72 1.63
N ALA A 170 15.82 -7.89 2.20
CA ALA A 170 14.95 -9.03 1.90
C ALA A 170 14.11 -8.83 0.63
N LEU A 171 13.58 -7.62 0.41
CA LEU A 171 12.56 -7.37 -0.61
C LEU A 171 13.05 -6.48 -1.78
N GLY A 172 14.30 -6.01 -1.72
CA GLY A 172 14.89 -5.10 -2.70
C GLY A 172 14.81 -3.63 -2.31
N GLY A 173 15.48 -2.79 -3.10
CA GLY A 173 15.61 -1.35 -2.87
C GLY A 173 14.29 -0.60 -2.73
N PHE A 174 14.31 0.50 -1.97
CA PHE A 174 13.25 1.50 -2.01
C PHE A 174 13.32 2.31 -3.29
N SER A 175 12.17 2.80 -3.76
CA SER A 175 12.13 3.65 -4.94
C SER A 175 12.58 5.09 -4.67
N SER A 176 12.67 5.50 -3.39
CA SER A 176 13.27 6.78 -2.98
C SER A 176 13.90 6.72 -1.59
N ALA A 177 14.79 7.67 -1.31
CA ALA A 177 15.44 7.81 -0.02
C ALA A 177 14.56 8.50 1.06
N SER A 178 13.45 9.14 0.68
CA SER A 178 12.57 9.88 1.60
C SER A 178 11.22 9.17 1.76
N ASP A 179 10.66 9.21 2.96
CA ASP A 179 9.32 8.72 3.27
C ASP A 179 8.19 9.71 2.93
N GLY A 180 8.51 10.84 2.32
CA GLY A 180 7.54 11.86 1.90
C GLY A 180 7.14 12.84 3.00
N THR A 181 7.69 12.74 4.22
CA THR A 181 7.32 13.59 5.37
C THR A 181 8.22 14.82 5.57
N GLY A 182 9.35 14.91 4.87
CA GLY A 182 10.30 16.03 4.94
C GLY A 182 9.93 17.26 4.08
N SER A 183 10.27 18.46 4.56
CA SER A 183 9.97 19.77 3.94
C SER A 183 10.63 20.00 2.57
N ASP A 184 11.69 19.26 2.24
CA ASP A 184 12.50 19.47 1.03
C ASP A 184 12.07 18.59 -0.17
N SER A 185 10.93 17.90 -0.05
CA SER A 185 10.52 16.87 -1.02
C SER A 185 9.61 17.37 -2.15
N ALA A 186 9.69 18.64 -2.54
CA ALA A 186 9.06 19.08 -3.79
C ALA A 186 9.75 18.39 -4.98
N PRO A 187 9.03 17.73 -5.91
CA PRO A 187 9.67 17.11 -7.04
C PRO A 187 10.36 18.20 -7.89
N ALA A 188 11.66 18.02 -8.14
CA ALA A 188 12.39 18.85 -9.09
C ALA A 188 11.66 18.77 -10.45
N ARG A 189 11.01 19.86 -10.86
CA ARG A 189 10.37 19.97 -12.17
C ARG A 189 11.43 19.76 -13.24
N ARG A 190 11.46 18.58 -13.87
CA ARG A 190 12.25 18.35 -15.08
C ARG A 190 11.83 19.39 -16.14
N PRO A 191 12.76 20.19 -16.69
CA PRO A 191 12.39 21.14 -17.72
C PRO A 191 11.86 20.38 -18.95
N ARG A 192 10.63 20.71 -19.37
CA ARG A 192 10.06 20.21 -20.62
C ARG A 192 10.99 20.61 -21.76
N ARG A 193 11.64 19.62 -22.40
CA ARG A 193 12.31 19.81 -23.69
C ARG A 193 11.27 20.33 -24.68
N ARG A 194 11.37 21.60 -25.06
CA ARG A 194 10.63 22.15 -26.20
C ARG A 194 11.04 21.33 -27.42
N ARG A 195 10.09 20.65 -28.06
CA ARG A 195 10.27 20.17 -29.43
C ARG A 195 10.50 21.40 -30.29
N ALA A 196 11.70 21.54 -30.84
CA ALA A 196 11.95 22.47 -31.93
C ALA A 196 11.10 22.01 -33.11
N ALA A 197 10.26 22.90 -33.63
CA ALA A 197 9.58 22.70 -34.89
C ALA A 197 10.63 22.76 -36.01
N SER A 198 10.63 21.74 -36.86
CA SER A 198 11.26 21.74 -38.19
C SER A 198 10.15 21.63 -39.21
#